data_AF-A0A7C3T1Z3-F1
#
_entry.id   AF-A0A7C3T1Z3-F1
#
_cell.length_a   1.000
_cell.length_b   1.000
_cell.length_c   1.000
_cell.angle_alpha   90.00
_cell.angle_beta   90.00
_cell.angle_gamma   90.00
#
_symmetry.space_group_name_H-M   'P 1'
#
loop_
_entity.id
_entity.type
_entity.pdbx_description
1 polymer ?
#
loop_
_entity_poly.entity_id
_entity_poly.type
_entity_poly.pdbx_seq_one_letter_code
_entity_poly.pdbx_strand_id
1 'polypeptide(L)'
;MKPKVHVAFLWHMHQPWYILPGGEGVLPWARLRASKDYYDMAQHLVCTGFPCNVNFTPALTEQLRLLSEGKVSDPYTPDGPSSAFLELQSGLIPMPLSRRGLSKPPEFSSPEEFWAGFFLSWTAQTVLEEEAELQGLLGSKNIGSQALEKLQAWHRKLVSEVLPLYRRLGESGQIELSTTPFYHPILPLL
;
A
#
# COMPACT_ATOMS: atom_id res chain seq x y z
N MET A 1 -36.90 20.89 18.95
CA MET A 1 -36.04 20.13 18.01
C MET A 1 -34.87 19.55 18.79
N LYS A 2 -34.49 18.28 18.58
CA LYS A 2 -33.25 17.75 19.16
C LYS A 2 -32.05 18.44 18.48
N PRO A 3 -31.00 18.84 19.23
CA PRO A 3 -29.82 19.45 18.62
C PRO A 3 -29.16 18.45 17.65
N LYS A 4 -28.79 18.93 16.46
CA LYS A 4 -28.02 18.15 15.48
C LYS A 4 -26.54 18.22 15.84
N VAL A 5 -25.88 17.06 15.91
CA VAL A 5 -24.43 16.96 16.05
C VAL A 5 -23.83 16.77 14.65
N HIS A 6 -22.85 17.59 14.31
CA HIS A 6 -22.07 17.45 13.08
C HIS A 6 -20.77 16.70 13.40
N VAL A 7 -20.47 15.68 12.61
CA VAL A 7 -19.25 14.85 12.75
C VAL A 7 -18.50 14.91 11.42
N ALA A 8 -17.20 15.16 11.48
CA ALA A 8 -16.31 15.15 10.33
C ALA A 8 -15.17 14.15 10.56
N PHE A 9 -14.91 13.29 9.59
CA PHE A 9 -13.76 12.39 9.58
C PHE A 9 -12.67 12.96 8.68
N LEU A 10 -11.46 13.08 9.22
CA LEU A 10 -10.28 13.58 8.52
C LEU A 10 -9.24 12.47 8.50
N TRP A 11 -9.04 11.86 7.33
CA TRP A 11 -8.03 10.84 7.13
C TRP A 11 -6.72 11.47 6.67
N HIS A 12 -5.65 11.32 7.44
CA HIS A 12 -4.35 11.88 7.10
C HIS A 12 -3.39 10.82 6.53
N MET A 13 -3.14 10.88 5.22
CA MET A 13 -2.26 9.98 4.49
C MET A 13 -0.85 10.55 4.41
N HIS A 14 0.05 9.95 5.18
CA HIS A 14 1.44 10.36 5.24
C HIS A 14 2.40 9.18 5.16
N GLN A 15 3.47 9.39 4.40
CA GLN A 15 4.74 8.66 4.50
C GLN A 15 5.91 9.66 4.49
N PRO A 16 6.97 9.43 5.28
CA PRO A 16 8.27 10.06 5.08
C PRO A 16 8.81 9.87 3.66
N TRP A 17 9.80 10.67 3.29
CA TRP A 17 10.50 10.53 2.01
C TRP A 17 11.56 9.43 2.11
N TYR A 18 11.43 8.38 1.30
CA TYR A 18 12.31 7.21 1.33
C TYR A 18 13.20 7.06 0.09
N ILE A 19 13.23 8.06 -0.80
CA ILE A 19 13.96 7.96 -2.07
C ILE A 19 15.27 8.73 -1.96
N LEU A 20 16.39 8.05 -2.21
CA LEU A 20 17.71 8.68 -2.28
C LEU A 20 17.85 9.53 -3.55
N PRO A 21 18.83 10.46 -3.61
CA PRO A 21 19.03 11.31 -4.79
C PRO A 21 19.25 10.55 -6.11
N GLY A 22 19.73 9.30 -6.07
CA GLY A 22 19.92 8.43 -7.24
C GLY A 22 18.63 7.72 -7.72
N GLY A 23 17.52 7.85 -6.99
CA GLY A 23 16.25 7.19 -7.29
C GLY A 23 16.06 5.85 -6.57
N GLU A 24 17.01 5.44 -5.74
CA GLU A 24 16.89 4.22 -4.94
C GLU A 24 15.99 4.42 -3.72
N GLY A 25 14.99 3.57 -3.55
CA GLY A 25 14.21 3.51 -2.31
C GLY A 25 15.00 2.88 -1.17
N VAL A 26 14.83 3.40 0.05
CA VAL A 26 15.46 2.82 1.26
C VAL A 26 14.48 1.99 2.09
N LEU A 27 13.19 2.29 2.04
CA LEU A 27 12.14 1.56 2.74
C LEU A 27 10.90 1.47 1.84
N PRO A 28 10.10 0.39 1.96
CA PRO A 28 9.06 0.09 0.98
C PRO A 28 7.70 0.68 1.38
N TRP A 29 7.65 1.51 2.42
CA TRP A 29 6.39 1.89 3.06
C TRP A 29 5.42 2.61 2.12
N ALA A 30 5.91 3.47 1.23
CA ALA A 30 5.06 4.09 0.22
C ALA A 30 4.36 3.04 -0.66
N ARG A 31 5.10 2.04 -1.15
CA ARG A 31 4.56 0.94 -1.96
C ARG A 31 3.63 0.04 -1.15
N LEU A 32 4.06 -0.45 0.02
CA LEU A 32 3.31 -1.41 0.82
C LEU A 32 1.98 -0.83 1.33
N ARG A 33 2.00 0.42 1.79
CA ARG A 33 0.78 1.10 2.26
C ARG A 33 -0.12 1.47 1.10
N ALA A 34 0.42 1.73 -0.09
CA ALA A 34 -0.38 1.93 -1.29
C ALA A 34 -1.06 0.65 -1.77
N SER A 35 -0.34 -0.46 -1.92
CA SER A 35 -0.92 -1.74 -2.37
C SER A 35 -1.88 -2.36 -1.37
N LYS A 36 -1.80 -1.96 -0.10
CA LYS A 36 -2.70 -2.37 0.96
C LYS A 36 -3.66 -1.24 1.34
N ASP A 37 -3.27 -0.41 2.29
CA ASP A 37 -4.18 0.41 3.08
C ASP A 37 -4.82 1.56 2.28
N TYR A 38 -4.04 2.31 1.50
CA TYR A 38 -4.57 3.44 0.72
C TYR A 38 -5.50 2.98 -0.39
N TYR A 39 -5.17 1.89 -1.08
CA TYR A 39 -6.07 1.31 -2.08
C TYR A 39 -7.35 0.79 -1.44
N ASP A 40 -7.25 0.01 -0.36
CA ASP A 40 -8.41 -0.58 0.33
C ASP A 40 -9.38 0.49 0.86
N MET A 41 -8.82 1.56 1.42
CA MET A 41 -9.61 2.69 1.88
C MET A 41 -10.37 3.37 0.74
N ALA A 42 -9.74 3.56 -0.42
CA ALA A 42 -10.43 4.12 -1.59
C ALA A 42 -11.58 3.21 -2.04
N GLN A 43 -11.38 1.89 -2.07
CA GLN A 43 -12.44 0.94 -2.40
C GLN A 43 -13.61 1.00 -1.41
N HIS A 44 -13.33 1.07 -0.11
CA HIS A 44 -14.39 1.24 0.88
C HIS A 44 -15.16 2.55 0.71
N LEU A 45 -14.50 3.65 0.36
CA LEU A 45 -15.19 4.90 0.04
C LEU A 45 -16.08 4.74 -1.19
N VAL A 46 -15.59 4.12 -2.27
CA VAL A 46 -16.39 3.83 -3.46
C VAL A 46 -17.64 3.02 -3.09
N CYS A 47 -17.48 1.93 -2.33
CA CYS A 47 -18.59 1.04 -1.97
C CYS A 47 -19.62 1.68 -1.03
N THR A 48 -19.18 2.56 -0.13
CA THR A 48 -20.06 3.12 0.90
C THR A 48 -20.68 4.46 0.53
N GLY A 49 -20.09 5.20 -0.41
CA GLY A 49 -20.49 6.58 -0.69
C GLY A 49 -20.23 7.54 0.47
N PHE A 50 -19.46 7.13 1.50
CA PHE A 50 -19.32 7.90 2.74
C PHE A 50 -18.57 9.22 2.53
N PRO A 51 -19.13 10.37 2.97
CA PRO A 51 -18.47 11.65 2.83
C PRO A 51 -17.42 11.87 3.92
N CYS A 52 -16.20 12.23 3.53
CA CYS A 52 -15.11 12.54 4.45
C CYS A 52 -14.06 13.45 3.79
N ASN A 53 -13.12 13.94 4.59
CA ASN A 53 -11.90 14.56 4.08
C ASN A 53 -10.77 13.54 4.03
N VAL A 54 -10.00 13.55 2.95
CA VAL A 54 -8.76 12.77 2.81
C VAL A 54 -7.62 13.73 2.51
N ASN A 55 -6.69 13.82 3.43
CA ASN A 55 -5.48 14.61 3.31
C ASN A 55 -4.34 13.75 2.76
N PHE A 56 -3.63 14.27 1.76
CA PHE A 56 -2.38 13.67 1.28
C PHE A 56 -1.19 14.61 1.48
N THR A 57 -0.13 14.09 2.10
CA THR A 57 1.18 14.78 2.10
C THR A 57 1.77 14.78 0.68
N PRO A 58 2.34 15.90 0.18
CA PRO A 58 2.94 15.94 -1.15
C PRO A 58 4.11 14.95 -1.32
N ALA A 59 4.92 14.75 -0.27
CA ALA A 59 5.97 13.73 -0.26
C ALA A 59 5.42 12.32 -0.54
N LEU A 60 4.26 11.96 -0.01
CA LEU A 60 3.62 10.67 -0.32
C LEU A 60 3.16 10.64 -1.78
N THR A 61 2.41 11.64 -2.24
CA THR A 61 1.86 11.63 -3.61
C THR A 61 2.96 11.58 -4.66
N GLU A 62 4.06 12.29 -4.43
CA GLU A 62 5.20 12.29 -5.36
C GLU A 62 5.91 10.94 -5.38
N GLN A 63 6.11 10.30 -4.22
CA GLN A 63 6.66 8.94 -4.18
C GLN A 63 5.77 7.94 -4.93
N LEU A 64 4.44 8.01 -4.76
CA LEU A 64 3.51 7.13 -5.48
C LEU A 64 3.56 7.35 -6.99
N ARG A 65 3.67 8.61 -7.43
CA ARG A 65 3.82 8.97 -8.85
C ARG A 65 5.14 8.45 -9.42
N LEU A 66 6.25 8.63 -8.71
CA LEU A 66 7.56 8.14 -9.15
C LEU A 66 7.60 6.60 -9.23
N LEU A 67 7.00 5.92 -8.24
CA LEU A 67 6.87 4.46 -8.22
C LEU A 67 6.01 3.96 -9.39
N SER A 68 4.86 4.60 -9.66
CA SER A 68 3.97 4.18 -10.74
C SER A 68 4.55 4.42 -12.13
N GLU A 69 5.41 5.44 -12.28
CA GLU A 69 6.15 5.72 -13.51
C GLU A 69 7.42 4.87 -13.66
N GLY A 70 7.76 4.04 -12.66
CA GLY A 70 8.99 3.23 -12.66
C GLY A 70 10.26 4.07 -12.62
N LYS A 71 10.19 5.33 -12.15
CA LYS A 71 11.33 6.26 -12.08
C LYS A 71 12.22 6.03 -10.86
N VAL A 72 11.73 5.26 -9.90
CA VAL A 72 12.41 4.98 -8.63
C VAL A 72 12.23 3.51 -8.29
N SER A 73 13.17 2.94 -7.54
CA SER A 73 13.15 1.53 -7.17
C SER A 73 12.67 1.31 -5.74
N ASP A 74 12.24 0.08 -5.46
CA ASP A 74 11.98 -0.42 -4.11
C ASP A 74 12.81 -1.71 -3.92
N PRO A 75 13.73 -1.76 -2.94
CA PRO A 75 14.64 -2.89 -2.79
C PRO A 75 13.97 -4.14 -2.20
N TYR A 76 12.75 -4.04 -1.65
CA TYR A 76 12.05 -5.15 -1.01
C TYR A 76 11.19 -5.91 -2.02
N THR A 77 11.88 -6.49 -3.00
CA THR A 77 11.34 -7.34 -4.06
C THR A 77 12.20 -8.60 -4.21
N PRO A 78 11.69 -9.68 -4.86
CA PRO A 78 12.46 -10.91 -5.06
C PRO A 78 13.81 -10.70 -5.77
N ASP A 79 13.86 -9.73 -6.68
CA ASP A 79 15.04 -9.38 -7.47
C ASP A 79 15.93 -8.31 -6.79
N GLY A 80 15.57 -7.92 -5.56
CA GLY A 80 16.28 -6.93 -4.77
C GLY A 80 17.56 -7.46 -4.11
N PRO A 81 18.30 -6.60 -3.39
CA PRO A 81 19.50 -7.01 -2.67
C PRO A 81 19.15 -8.01 -1.56
N SER A 82 20.03 -8.99 -1.33
CA SER A 82 19.84 -10.00 -0.28
C SER A 82 19.71 -9.39 1.13
N SER A 83 20.25 -8.19 1.37
CA SER A 83 20.07 -7.46 2.63
C SER A 83 18.61 -7.15 2.92
N ALA A 84 17.82 -6.77 1.91
CA ALA A 84 16.40 -6.49 2.07
C ALA A 84 15.66 -7.75 2.51
N PHE A 85 15.96 -8.90 1.91
CA PHE A 85 15.37 -10.19 2.31
C PHE A 85 15.72 -10.54 3.77
N LEU A 86 16.99 -10.36 4.18
CA LEU A 86 17.41 -10.62 5.56
C LEU A 86 16.71 -9.71 6.58
N GLU A 87 16.50 -8.43 6.23
CA GLU A 87 15.74 -7.49 7.07
C GLU A 87 14.26 -7.89 7.21
N LEU A 88 13.64 -8.41 6.14
CA LEU A 88 12.28 -8.96 6.22
C LEU A 88 12.25 -10.18 7.14
N GLN A 89 13.21 -11.08 7.03
CA GLN A 89 13.32 -12.27 7.89
C GLN A 89 13.61 -11.91 9.35
N SER A 90 14.34 -10.84 9.62
CA SER A 90 14.58 -10.35 10.98
C SER A 90 13.35 -9.64 11.59
N GLY A 91 12.31 -9.39 10.80
CA GLY A 91 11.10 -8.71 11.23
C GLY A 91 11.21 -7.18 11.27
N LEU A 92 12.21 -6.59 10.62
CA LEU A 92 12.33 -5.11 10.53
C LEU A 92 11.09 -4.51 9.87
N ILE A 93 10.56 -5.21 8.87
CA ILE A 93 9.30 -4.89 8.21
C ILE A 93 8.32 -6.03 8.51
N PRO A 94 7.35 -5.83 9.42
CA PRO A 94 6.40 -6.86 9.77
C PRO A 94 5.52 -7.26 8.59
N MET A 95 5.15 -8.54 8.54
CA MET A 95 4.10 -9.04 7.65
C MET A 95 2.74 -9.01 8.37
N PRO A 96 1.74 -8.27 7.87
CA PRO A 96 0.40 -8.20 8.47
C PRO A 96 -0.43 -9.46 8.15
N LEU A 97 -0.02 -10.60 8.71
CA LEU A 97 -0.57 -11.92 8.40
C LEU A 97 -1.90 -12.21 9.11
N SER A 98 -2.24 -11.49 10.17
CA SER A 98 -3.52 -11.66 10.88
C SER A 98 -4.65 -10.94 10.13
N ARG A 99 -5.21 -11.59 9.10
CA ARG A 99 -6.30 -11.02 8.27
C ARG A 99 -7.22 -12.10 7.69
N ARG A 100 -8.41 -11.69 7.25
CA ARG A 100 -9.41 -12.62 6.70
C ARG A 100 -8.84 -13.34 5.46
N GLY A 101 -8.93 -14.66 5.44
CA GLY A 101 -8.45 -15.48 4.32
C GLY A 101 -6.95 -15.80 4.34
N LEU A 102 -6.15 -15.17 5.21
CA LEU A 102 -4.76 -15.54 5.46
C LEU A 102 -4.63 -16.01 6.91
N SER A 103 -4.59 -17.33 7.11
CA SER A 103 -4.28 -17.91 8.42
C SER A 103 -2.79 -17.75 8.74
N LYS A 104 -2.45 -17.90 10.03
CA LYS A 104 -1.12 -17.74 10.67
C LYS A 104 0.06 -18.09 9.74
N PRO A 105 1.21 -17.36 9.80
CA PRO A 105 2.37 -17.64 8.97
C PRO A 105 2.68 -19.13 8.93
N PRO A 106 2.66 -19.77 7.76
CA PRO A 106 3.33 -21.04 7.63
C PRO A 106 4.82 -20.82 7.91
N GLU A 107 5.50 -21.84 8.42
CA GLU A 107 6.93 -21.93 8.16
C GLU A 107 7.11 -21.89 6.64
N PHE A 108 7.78 -20.85 6.14
CA PHE A 108 8.05 -20.73 4.70
C PHE A 108 9.16 -21.73 4.36
N SER A 109 8.84 -22.64 3.45
CA SER A 109 9.74 -23.74 3.05
C SER A 109 10.72 -23.32 1.95
N SER A 110 10.48 -22.18 1.31
CA SER A 110 11.35 -21.59 0.29
C SER A 110 11.30 -20.05 0.27
N PRO A 111 12.31 -19.38 -0.35
CA PRO A 111 12.25 -17.93 -0.59
C PRO A 111 11.04 -17.50 -1.42
N GLU A 112 10.61 -18.32 -2.37
CA GLU A 112 9.44 -18.04 -3.21
C GLU A 112 8.14 -18.04 -2.40
N GLU A 113 7.97 -19.03 -1.51
CA GLU A 113 6.84 -19.06 -0.58
C GLU A 113 6.84 -17.83 0.34
N PHE A 114 8.02 -17.42 0.84
CA PHE A 114 8.16 -16.23 1.68
C PHE A 114 7.72 -14.96 0.93
N TRP A 115 8.25 -14.74 -0.27
CA TRP A 115 7.91 -13.56 -1.06
C TRP A 115 6.43 -13.52 -1.44
N ALA A 116 5.84 -14.67 -1.80
CA ALA A 116 4.41 -14.74 -2.05
C ALA A 116 3.60 -14.37 -0.81
N GLY A 117 3.94 -14.93 0.36
CA GLY A 117 3.31 -14.57 1.63
C GLY A 117 3.45 -13.08 1.95
N PHE A 118 4.63 -12.51 1.71
CA PHE A 118 4.91 -11.09 1.91
C PHE A 118 4.00 -10.21 1.02
N PHE A 119 3.96 -10.43 -0.29
CA PHE A 119 3.10 -9.68 -1.21
C PHE A 119 1.62 -9.86 -0.88
N LEU A 120 1.15 -11.09 -0.68
CA LEU A 120 -0.23 -11.36 -0.33
C LEU A 120 -0.62 -10.65 0.98
N SER A 121 0.24 -10.66 2.00
CA SER A 121 -0.02 -9.95 3.25
C SER A 121 -0.15 -8.43 3.06
N TRP A 122 0.62 -7.86 2.13
CA TRP A 122 0.62 -6.44 1.77
C TRP A 122 -0.26 -6.08 0.57
N THR A 123 -1.24 -6.93 0.23
CA THR A 123 -2.29 -6.64 -0.75
C THR A 123 -3.57 -6.19 -0.05
N ALA A 124 -4.31 -5.23 -0.60
CA ALA A 124 -5.60 -4.76 -0.08
C ALA A 124 -6.59 -5.90 0.18
N GLN A 125 -7.42 -5.80 1.23
CA GLN A 125 -8.36 -6.87 1.60
C GLN A 125 -9.49 -7.02 0.58
N THR A 126 -10.03 -5.92 0.09
CA THR A 126 -11.02 -5.91 -0.99
C THR A 126 -10.52 -6.69 -2.21
N VAL A 127 -9.26 -6.48 -2.60
CA VAL A 127 -8.64 -7.19 -3.73
C VAL A 127 -8.48 -8.68 -3.46
N LEU A 128 -8.02 -9.08 -2.27
CA LEU A 128 -7.95 -10.51 -1.92
C LEU A 128 -9.35 -11.18 -1.88
N GLU A 129 -10.41 -10.43 -1.58
CA GLU A 129 -11.78 -10.95 -1.50
C GLU A 129 -12.45 -11.04 -2.88
N GLU A 130 -12.04 -10.21 -3.84
CA GLU A 130 -12.67 -10.12 -5.17
C GLU A 130 -11.87 -10.85 -6.26
N GLU A 131 -10.55 -10.93 -6.14
CA GLU A 131 -9.69 -11.44 -7.21
C GLU A 131 -9.39 -12.94 -7.04
N ALA A 132 -10.13 -13.77 -7.78
CA ALA A 132 -10.00 -15.22 -7.77
C ALA A 132 -8.56 -15.71 -8.05
N GLU A 133 -7.80 -14.98 -8.87
CA GLU A 133 -6.40 -15.30 -9.14
C GLU A 133 -5.54 -15.23 -7.88
N LEU A 134 -5.70 -14.18 -7.06
CA LEU A 134 -4.96 -14.02 -5.82
C LEU A 134 -5.44 -14.99 -4.74
N GLN A 135 -6.75 -15.28 -4.71
CA GLN A 135 -7.32 -16.29 -3.81
C GLN A 135 -6.70 -17.67 -4.02
N GLY A 136 -6.48 -18.06 -5.28
CA GLY A 136 -5.81 -19.32 -5.61
C GLY A 136 -4.36 -19.43 -5.13
N LEU A 137 -3.72 -18.30 -4.82
CA LEU A 137 -2.35 -18.26 -4.27
C LEU A 137 -2.32 -18.28 -2.73
N LEU A 138 -3.44 -18.05 -2.06
CA LEU A 138 -3.51 -18.06 -0.60
C LEU A 138 -3.22 -19.47 -0.05
N GLY A 139 -2.15 -19.60 0.72
CA GLY A 139 -1.75 -20.87 1.35
C GLY A 139 -1.15 -21.90 0.38
N SER A 140 -0.86 -21.53 -0.87
CA SER A 140 -0.16 -22.41 -1.81
C SER A 140 1.30 -22.60 -1.40
N LYS A 141 1.78 -23.85 -1.41
CA LYS A 141 3.18 -24.22 -1.15
C LYS A 141 4.04 -24.37 -2.40
N ASN A 142 3.41 -24.44 -3.58
CA ASN A 142 4.13 -24.59 -4.85
C ASN A 142 4.11 -23.28 -5.62
N ILE A 143 4.77 -22.26 -5.07
CA ILE A 143 4.91 -20.94 -5.71
C ILE A 143 6.10 -20.99 -6.68
N GLY A 144 5.82 -20.86 -7.97
CA GLY A 144 6.83 -20.69 -9.00
C GLY A 144 7.12 -19.22 -9.33
N SER A 145 8.17 -18.97 -10.12
CA SER A 145 8.56 -17.63 -10.57
C SER A 145 7.42 -16.86 -11.24
N GLN A 146 6.61 -17.54 -12.06
CA GLN A 146 5.45 -16.93 -12.73
C GLN A 146 4.41 -16.39 -11.74
N ALA A 147 4.20 -17.06 -10.60
CA ALA A 147 3.28 -16.57 -9.58
C ALA A 147 3.83 -15.32 -8.87
N LEU A 148 5.15 -15.27 -8.64
CA LEU A 148 5.80 -14.07 -8.07
C LEU A 148 5.75 -12.88 -9.02
N GLU A 149 6.03 -13.08 -10.30
CA GLU A 149 5.93 -12.02 -11.33
C GLU A 149 4.51 -11.42 -11.36
N LYS A 150 3.48 -12.27 -11.23
CA LYS A 150 2.09 -11.84 -11.14
C LYS A 150 1.81 -11.02 -9.87
N LEU A 151 2.28 -11.47 -8.71
CA LEU A 151 2.12 -10.72 -7.46
C LEU A 151 2.81 -9.35 -7.51
N GLN A 152 4.00 -9.30 -8.12
CA GLN A 152 4.71 -8.04 -8.38
C GLN A 152 3.90 -7.13 -9.31
N ALA A 153 3.31 -7.67 -10.37
CA ALA A 153 2.45 -6.92 -11.29
C ALA A 153 1.19 -6.39 -10.59
N TRP A 154 0.57 -7.18 -9.71
CA TRP A 154 -0.55 -6.75 -8.89
C TRP A 154 -0.16 -5.57 -7.99
N HIS A 155 0.96 -5.64 -7.27
CA HIS A 155 1.42 -4.51 -6.46
C HIS A 155 1.64 -3.24 -7.28
N ARG A 156 2.28 -3.35 -8.46
CA ARG A 156 2.46 -2.20 -9.37
C ARG A 156 1.12 -1.58 -9.77
N LYS A 157 0.14 -2.42 -10.16
CA LYS A 157 -1.21 -2.00 -10.52
C LYS A 157 -1.92 -1.27 -9.37
N LEU A 158 -1.89 -1.85 -8.17
CA LEU A 158 -2.56 -1.25 -7.00
C LEU A 158 -1.95 0.10 -6.64
N VAL A 159 -0.62 0.21 -6.65
CA VAL A 159 0.09 1.48 -6.41
C VAL A 159 -0.28 2.53 -7.45
N SER A 160 -0.31 2.16 -8.75
CA SER A 160 -0.65 3.11 -9.81
C SER A 160 -2.10 3.62 -9.74
N GLU A 161 -3.01 2.84 -9.15
CA GLU A 161 -4.43 3.19 -9.05
C GLU A 161 -4.79 4.06 -7.84
N VAL A 162 -3.93 4.15 -6.80
CA VAL A 162 -4.26 4.93 -5.59
C VAL A 162 -4.61 6.39 -5.92
N LEU A 163 -3.71 7.13 -6.59
CA LEU A 163 -3.97 8.54 -6.89
C LEU A 163 -5.15 8.74 -7.85
N PRO A 164 -5.31 7.96 -8.95
CA PRO A 164 -6.50 8.02 -9.79
C PRO A 164 -7.82 7.76 -9.04
N LEU A 165 -7.86 6.78 -8.13
CA LEU A 165 -9.07 6.46 -7.36
C LEU A 165 -9.51 7.64 -6.49
N TYR A 166 -8.58 8.20 -5.70
CA TYR A 166 -8.88 9.36 -4.86
C TYR A 166 -9.22 10.62 -5.67
N ARG A 167 -8.58 10.82 -6.83
CA ARG A 167 -8.94 11.91 -7.75
C ARG A 167 -10.40 11.78 -8.19
N ARG A 168 -10.83 10.61 -8.66
CA ARG A 168 -12.23 10.37 -9.08
C ARG A 168 -13.22 10.61 -7.94
N LEU A 169 -12.90 10.17 -6.73
CA LEU A 169 -13.72 10.41 -5.54
C LEU A 169 -13.82 11.90 -5.18
N GLY A 170 -12.75 12.67 -5.37
CA GLY A 170 -12.75 14.11 -5.17
C GLY A 170 -13.54 14.85 -6.25
N GLU A 171 -13.36 14.46 -7.51
CA GLU A 171 -14.06 15.05 -8.67
C GLU A 171 -15.57 14.78 -8.63
N SER A 172 -16.00 13.64 -8.07
CA SER A 172 -17.42 13.35 -7.87
C SER A 172 -18.07 14.17 -6.74
N GLY A 173 -17.26 14.88 -5.93
CA GLY A 173 -17.71 15.60 -4.74
C GLY A 173 -18.05 14.69 -3.56
N GLN A 174 -17.77 13.39 -3.65
CA GLN A 174 -18.01 12.46 -2.55
C GLN A 174 -17.07 12.73 -1.38
N ILE A 175 -15.79 12.98 -1.66
CA ILE A 175 -14.79 13.34 -0.65
C ILE A 175 -14.23 14.72 -0.90
N GLU A 176 -13.75 15.36 0.16
CA GLU A 176 -12.90 16.54 0.05
C GLU A 176 -11.43 16.10 0.09
N LEU A 177 -10.62 16.57 -0.87
CA LEU A 177 -9.18 16.36 -0.87
C LEU A 177 -8.46 17.57 -0.28
N SER A 178 -7.56 17.33 0.67
CA SER A 178 -6.71 18.36 1.26
C SER A 178 -5.24 17.98 1.21
N THR A 179 -4.35 18.93 1.48
CA THR A 179 -2.90 18.69 1.52
C THR A 179 -2.22 19.35 2.72
N THR A 180 -0.92 19.12 2.86
CA THR A 180 -0.04 19.59 3.95
C THR A 180 1.30 20.04 3.33
N PRO A 181 2.20 20.69 4.08
CA PRO A 181 3.50 21.08 3.52
C PRO A 181 4.32 19.85 3.10
N PHE A 182 5.18 20.03 2.10
CA PHE A 182 5.76 18.94 1.30
C PHE A 182 6.35 17.78 2.12
N TYR A 183 7.32 18.08 2.99
CA TYR A 183 8.00 17.08 3.83
C TYR A 183 7.35 16.88 5.21
N HIS A 184 6.14 17.40 5.41
CA HIS A 184 5.45 17.35 6.70
C HIS A 184 6.30 17.84 7.89
N PRO A 185 6.95 19.03 7.79
CA PRO A 185 7.76 19.56 8.87
C PRO A 185 6.92 19.95 10.07
N ILE A 186 7.54 19.96 11.24
CA ILE A 186 6.97 20.58 12.44
C ILE A 186 7.11 22.10 12.28
N LEU A 187 6.17 22.71 11.54
CA LEU A 187 6.21 24.14 11.18
C LEU A 187 6.54 25.09 12.34
N PRO A 188 6.03 24.89 13.57
CA PRO A 188 6.37 25.77 14.70
C PRO A 188 7.85 25.78 15.11
N LEU A 189 8.68 24.87 14.60
CA LEU A 189 10.12 24.78 14.89
C LEU A 189 11.00 25.32 13.75
N LEU A 190 10.41 25.87 12.69
CA LEU A 190 11.11 26.50 11.56
C LEU A 190 11.02 28.03 11.66
#